data_AF-A0A936GDC0-F1
#
_entry.id   AF-A0A936GDC0-F1
#
_cell.length_a   1.000
_cell.length_b   1.000
_cell.length_c   1.000
_cell.angle_alpha   90.00
_cell.angle_beta   90.00
_cell.angle_gamma   90.00
#
_symmetry.space_group_name_H-M   'P 1'
#
loop_
_entity.id
_entity.type
_entity.pdbx_description
1 polymer ?
#
loop_
_entity_poly.entity_id
_entity_poly.type
_entity_poly.pdbx_seq_one_letter_code
_entity_poly.pdbx_strand_id
1 'polypeptide(L)'
;MRLLLTDQGSKTLGASGASTGSYYSVETNTVYTTADAKTNVAKINIVYNYDATDGAQVYSPKLSTALGSLTGVTETKFVKSTIAFATAKPADLTAVTPTETKIKNLAKDDVIVFKTEAGKMGIFLVESIVASADGTAVLKIKVK
;
A
#
# COMPACT_ATOMS: atom_id res chain seq x y z
N MET A 1 26.18 6.56 11.27
CA MET A 1 24.73 6.79 11.47
C MET A 1 23.99 5.56 10.96
N ARG A 2 23.29 4.82 11.83
CA ARG A 2 22.53 3.61 11.43
C ARG A 2 21.22 4.09 10.80
N LEU A 3 21.06 3.95 9.49
CA LEU A 3 19.79 4.27 8.81
C LEU A 3 18.69 3.35 9.38
N LEU A 4 17.63 3.96 9.92
CA LEU A 4 16.44 3.28 10.41
C LEU A 4 15.31 3.50 9.40
N LEU A 5 14.35 2.57 9.34
CA LEU A 5 13.10 2.81 8.62
C LEU A 5 12.28 3.85 9.40
N THR A 6 11.66 4.78 8.68
CA THR A 6 10.72 5.74 9.25
C THR A 6 9.37 5.05 9.47
N ASP A 7 8.89 5.03 10.70
CA ASP A 7 7.56 4.51 11.03
C ASP A 7 6.50 5.54 10.64
N GLN A 8 5.54 5.11 9.81
CA GLN A 8 4.45 5.93 9.31
C GLN A 8 3.15 5.72 10.11
N GLY A 9 3.16 4.79 11.07
CA GLY A 9 2.02 4.40 11.88
C GLY A 9 1.04 3.48 11.15
N SER A 10 -0.09 3.23 11.81
CA SER A 10 -1.21 2.44 11.28
C SER A 10 -2.12 3.32 10.43
N LYS A 11 -2.50 2.82 9.25
CA LYS A 11 -3.40 3.49 8.30
C LYS A 11 -4.59 2.62 8.02
N THR A 12 -5.78 3.19 8.18
CA THR A 12 -7.02 2.54 7.77
C THR A 12 -7.29 2.90 6.32
N LEU A 13 -7.44 1.90 5.46
CA LEU A 13 -7.87 2.06 4.08
C LEU A 13 -9.19 1.29 3.90
N GLY A 14 -10.15 1.91 3.24
CA GLY A 14 -11.44 1.30 2.89
C GLY A 14 -11.49 0.89 1.43
N ALA A 15 -12.44 0.02 1.11
CA ALA A 15 -12.72 -0.40 -0.26
C ALA A 15 -13.01 0.80 -1.19
N SER A 16 -12.91 0.59 -2.49
CA SER A 16 -13.08 1.63 -3.49
C SER A 16 -14.39 2.40 -3.31
N GLY A 17 -14.30 3.71 -3.07
CA GLY A 17 -15.46 4.59 -2.88
C GLY A 17 -15.86 4.80 -1.41
N ALA A 18 -15.23 4.13 -0.46
CA ALA A 18 -15.44 4.36 0.96
C ALA A 18 -14.99 5.76 1.39
N SER A 19 -15.69 6.36 2.37
CA SER A 19 -15.34 7.66 2.96
C SER A 19 -13.99 7.66 3.68
N THR A 20 -13.56 6.50 4.17
CA THR A 20 -12.22 6.28 4.76
C THR A 20 -11.09 6.52 3.76
N GLY A 21 -11.35 6.36 2.45
CA GLY A 21 -10.37 6.47 1.39
C GLY A 21 -9.61 5.17 1.12
N SER A 22 -9.10 5.04 -0.10
CA SER A 22 -8.53 3.79 -0.64
C SER A 22 -7.11 3.99 -1.20
N TYR A 23 -6.59 5.21 -1.15
CA TYR A 23 -5.39 5.62 -1.89
C TYR A 23 -4.37 6.20 -0.92
N TYR A 24 -3.27 5.50 -0.70
CA TYR A 24 -2.23 5.93 0.22
C TYR A 24 -1.04 6.56 -0.51
N SER A 25 -0.58 7.69 0.03
CA SER A 25 0.63 8.38 -0.38
C SER A 25 1.75 8.13 0.62
N VAL A 26 2.84 7.56 0.14
CA VAL A 26 4.05 7.31 0.94
C VAL A 26 4.75 8.62 1.28
N GLU A 27 4.67 9.62 0.39
CA GLU A 27 5.31 10.92 0.58
C GLU A 27 4.63 11.75 1.67
N THR A 28 3.30 11.83 1.64
CA THR A 28 2.54 12.68 2.55
C THR A 28 2.01 11.94 3.79
N ASN A 29 2.18 10.63 3.83
CA ASN A 29 1.66 9.76 4.89
C ASN A 29 0.12 9.85 5.08
N THR A 30 -0.60 10.09 3.99
CA THR A 30 -2.04 10.38 3.97
C THR A 30 -2.80 9.33 3.17
N VAL A 31 -3.98 8.96 3.66
CA VAL A 31 -4.99 8.19 2.93
C VAL A 31 -5.97 9.17 2.31
N TYR A 32 -6.15 9.07 1.00
CA TYR A 32 -7.00 9.93 0.19
C TYR A 32 -8.28 9.20 -0.21
N THR A 33 -9.36 9.95 -0.30
CA THR A 33 -10.60 9.50 -0.97
C THR A 33 -10.37 9.39 -2.47
N THR A 34 -11.30 8.76 -3.21
CA THR A 34 -11.22 8.70 -4.68
C THR A 34 -11.18 10.09 -5.31
N ALA A 35 -11.95 11.05 -4.78
CA ALA A 35 -11.99 12.40 -5.32
C ALA A 35 -10.63 13.12 -5.12
N ASP A 36 -10.08 13.06 -3.91
CA ASP A 36 -8.81 13.71 -3.59
C ASP A 36 -7.62 13.00 -4.26
N ALA A 37 -7.69 11.69 -4.44
CA ALA A 37 -6.66 10.93 -5.15
C ALA A 37 -6.56 11.32 -6.62
N LYS A 38 -7.69 11.65 -7.28
CA LYS A 38 -7.68 12.13 -8.68
C LYS A 38 -6.98 13.48 -8.82
N THR A 39 -7.08 14.35 -7.82
CA THR A 39 -6.38 15.65 -7.82
C THR A 39 -4.92 15.53 -7.38
N ASN A 40 -4.55 14.45 -6.69
CA ASN A 40 -3.20 14.18 -6.18
C ASN A 40 -2.55 12.95 -6.81
N VAL A 41 -2.88 12.63 -8.06
CA VAL A 41 -2.57 11.32 -8.68
C VAL A 41 -1.10 10.92 -8.62
N ALA A 42 -0.18 11.87 -8.81
CA ALA A 42 1.26 11.63 -8.78
C ALA A 42 1.79 11.25 -7.38
N LYS A 43 1.05 11.57 -6.32
CA LYS A 43 1.43 11.28 -4.94
C LYS A 43 0.97 9.91 -4.47
N ILE A 44 0.06 9.26 -5.19
CA ILE A 44 -0.52 7.98 -4.79
C ILE A 44 0.45 6.85 -5.13
N ASN A 45 0.68 5.95 -4.18
CA ASN A 45 1.60 4.82 -4.36
C ASN A 45 0.95 3.47 -4.09
N ILE A 46 -0.02 3.40 -3.17
CA ILE A 46 -0.70 2.16 -2.83
C ILE A 46 -2.20 2.39 -2.97
N VAL A 47 -2.87 1.48 -3.66
CA VAL A 47 -4.34 1.44 -3.71
C VAL A 47 -4.79 0.18 -2.99
N TYR A 48 -5.83 0.31 -2.18
CA TYR A 48 -6.48 -0.80 -1.52
C TYR A 48 -7.90 -1.00 -2.06
N ASN A 49 -8.36 -2.24 -2.11
CA ASN A 49 -9.75 -2.56 -2.35
C ASN A 49 -10.13 -3.85 -1.61
N TYR A 50 -11.43 -4.09 -1.50
CA TYR A 50 -11.99 -5.37 -1.09
C TYR A 50 -13.09 -5.77 -2.07
N ASP A 51 -13.09 -7.02 -2.51
CA ASP A 51 -14.23 -7.62 -3.20
C ASP A 51 -14.36 -9.11 -2.83
N ALA A 52 -15.51 -9.71 -3.15
CA ALA A 52 -15.82 -11.09 -2.75
C ALA A 52 -14.96 -12.15 -3.47
N THR A 53 -14.37 -11.81 -4.62
CA THR A 53 -13.61 -12.76 -5.46
C THR A 53 -12.14 -12.77 -5.09
N ASP A 54 -11.55 -11.58 -4.95
CA ASP A 54 -10.13 -11.37 -4.71
C ASP A 54 -9.80 -11.05 -3.24
N GLY A 55 -10.82 -10.93 -2.39
CA GLY A 55 -10.70 -10.54 -0.99
C GLY A 55 -10.12 -9.14 -0.82
N ALA A 56 -9.44 -8.93 0.31
CA ALA A 56 -8.64 -7.73 0.53
C ALA A 56 -7.43 -7.74 -0.41
N GLN A 57 -7.18 -6.63 -1.09
CA GLN A 57 -6.11 -6.51 -2.06
C GLN A 57 -5.43 -5.15 -1.99
N VAL A 58 -4.12 -5.14 -2.26
CA VAL A 58 -3.40 -3.91 -2.61
C VAL A 58 -2.92 -3.99 -4.04
N TYR A 59 -2.84 -2.86 -4.71
CA TYR A 59 -2.33 -2.80 -6.07
C TYR A 59 -1.74 -1.45 -6.42
N SER A 60 -0.98 -1.49 -7.52
CA SER A 60 -0.34 -0.36 -8.16
C SER A 60 -1.41 0.65 -8.59
N PRO A 61 -1.17 1.97 -8.43
CA PRO A 61 -2.07 3.00 -8.93
C PRO A 61 -2.38 2.87 -10.42
N LYS A 62 -1.43 2.34 -11.24
CA LYS A 62 -1.65 2.06 -12.67
C LYS A 62 -2.74 1.01 -12.94
N LEU A 63 -3.07 0.15 -11.97
CA LEU A 63 -4.16 -0.83 -12.08
C LEU A 63 -5.50 -0.31 -11.55
N SER A 64 -5.54 0.89 -10.98
CA SER A 64 -6.79 1.50 -10.52
C SER A 64 -7.64 1.91 -11.70
N THR A 65 -8.89 1.46 -11.77
CA THR A 65 -9.85 1.94 -12.79
C THR A 65 -10.16 3.43 -12.63
N ALA A 66 -10.03 3.97 -11.41
CA ALA A 66 -10.28 5.38 -11.13
C ALA A 66 -9.11 6.31 -11.44
N LEU A 67 -7.87 5.78 -11.43
CA LEU A 67 -6.64 6.58 -11.59
C LEU A 67 -5.82 6.19 -12.82
N GLY A 68 -5.75 4.92 -13.20
CA GLY A 68 -4.70 4.37 -14.08
C GLY A 68 -4.60 4.97 -15.48
N SER A 69 -5.66 5.62 -15.98
CA SER A 69 -5.67 6.35 -17.26
C SER A 69 -5.25 7.82 -17.15
N LEU A 70 -5.10 8.35 -15.94
CA LEU A 70 -4.73 9.74 -15.70
C LEU A 70 -3.22 9.95 -15.91
N THR A 71 -2.86 11.13 -16.39
CA THR A 71 -1.45 11.53 -16.50
C THR A 71 -0.82 11.66 -15.12
N GLY A 72 0.41 11.15 -14.96
CA GLY A 72 1.17 11.25 -13.71
C GLY A 72 0.98 10.09 -12.74
N VAL A 73 0.18 9.08 -13.08
CA VAL A 73 0.05 7.86 -12.26
C VAL A 73 1.37 7.10 -12.25
N THR A 74 1.84 6.75 -11.05
CA THR A 74 3.08 6.00 -10.87
C THR A 74 2.82 4.52 -10.65
N GLU A 75 3.77 3.67 -11.03
CA GLU A 75 3.74 2.26 -10.69
C GLU A 75 4.27 2.02 -9.28
N THR A 76 3.68 1.06 -8.58
CA THR A 76 4.29 0.47 -7.38
C THR A 76 4.26 -1.05 -7.51
N LYS A 77 5.39 -1.69 -7.23
CA LYS A 77 5.53 -3.14 -7.19
C LYS A 77 5.52 -3.63 -5.75
N PHE A 78 5.06 -4.85 -5.54
CA PHE A 78 4.86 -5.49 -4.26
C PHE A 78 5.45 -6.91 -4.26
N VAL A 79 5.71 -7.43 -3.07
CA VAL A 79 5.99 -8.84 -2.84
C VAL A 79 5.66 -9.19 -1.40
N LYS A 80 5.04 -10.35 -1.18
CA LYS A 80 4.82 -10.90 0.15
C LYS A 80 6.15 -11.37 0.73
N SER A 81 6.43 -11.00 1.97
CA SER A 81 7.73 -11.17 2.60
C SER A 81 7.62 -11.95 3.90
N THR A 82 8.71 -12.64 4.25
CA THR A 82 8.91 -13.28 5.55
C THR A 82 9.69 -12.41 6.53
N ILE A 83 10.06 -11.18 6.14
CA ILE A 83 10.75 -10.22 7.01
C ILE A 83 9.87 -9.91 8.22
N ALA A 84 10.44 -10.03 9.43
CA ALA A 84 9.75 -9.63 10.65
C ALA A 84 9.57 -8.11 10.70
N PHE A 85 8.32 -7.63 10.55
CA PHE A 85 8.00 -6.21 10.47
C PHE A 85 8.55 -5.38 11.65
N ALA A 86 8.49 -5.93 12.87
CA ALA A 86 8.94 -5.24 14.08
C ALA A 86 10.43 -4.86 14.04
N THR A 87 11.27 -5.74 13.49
CA THR A 87 12.74 -5.63 13.51
C THR A 87 13.36 -5.30 12.15
N ALA A 88 12.54 -5.08 11.12
CA ALA A 88 12.96 -4.75 9.76
C ALA A 88 13.88 -3.52 9.71
N LYS A 89 14.90 -3.58 8.85
CA LYS A 89 15.92 -2.56 8.62
C LYS A 89 16.03 -2.23 7.12
N PRO A 90 16.60 -1.08 6.75
CA PRO A 90 16.78 -0.70 5.34
C PRO A 90 17.52 -1.72 4.47
N ALA A 91 18.46 -2.48 5.05
CA ALA A 91 19.21 -3.51 4.34
C ALA A 91 18.30 -4.69 3.93
N ASP A 92 17.36 -5.08 4.78
CA ASP A 92 16.42 -6.18 4.52
C ASP A 92 15.56 -5.88 3.29
N LEU A 93 15.09 -4.63 3.16
CA LEU A 93 14.30 -4.19 2.00
C LEU A 93 15.14 -4.19 0.72
N THR A 94 16.42 -3.83 0.80
CA THR A 94 17.31 -3.74 -0.38
C THR A 94 17.62 -5.12 -0.97
N ALA A 95 17.54 -6.18 -0.17
CA ALA A 95 17.73 -7.56 -0.61
C ALA A 95 16.47 -8.15 -1.27
N VAL A 96 15.34 -7.44 -1.26
CA VAL A 96 14.07 -7.88 -1.82
C VAL A 96 13.82 -7.20 -3.17
N THR A 97 13.30 -7.97 -4.13
CA THR A 97 12.90 -7.46 -5.44
C THR A 97 11.38 -7.59 -5.61
N PRO A 98 10.59 -6.54 -5.32
CA PRO A 98 9.16 -6.54 -5.59
C PRO A 98 8.88 -6.59 -7.10
N THR A 99 8.04 -7.53 -7.53
CA THR A 99 7.69 -7.73 -8.96
C THR A 99 6.20 -7.64 -9.25
N GLU A 100 5.35 -7.95 -8.27
CA GLU A 100 3.90 -7.99 -8.42
C GLU A 100 3.32 -6.59 -8.49
N THR A 101 2.34 -6.34 -9.34
CA THR A 101 1.59 -5.07 -9.36
C THR A 101 0.33 -5.11 -8.50
N LYS A 102 -0.05 -6.29 -8.01
CA LYS A 102 -1.22 -6.52 -7.19
C LYS A 102 -0.99 -7.72 -6.28
N ILE A 103 -1.38 -7.60 -5.02
CA ILE A 103 -1.46 -8.71 -4.06
C ILE A 103 -2.94 -8.86 -3.69
N LYS A 104 -3.48 -10.06 -3.89
CA LYS A 104 -4.86 -10.44 -3.56
C LYS A 104 -4.89 -11.28 -2.29
N ASN A 105 -6.08 -11.51 -1.75
CA ASN A 105 -6.31 -12.37 -0.58
C ASN A 105 -5.37 -12.03 0.58
N LEU A 106 -5.14 -10.73 0.82
CA LEU A 106 -4.40 -10.29 1.99
C LEU A 106 -5.08 -10.84 3.24
N ALA A 107 -4.28 -11.29 4.18
CA ALA A 107 -4.73 -11.76 5.48
C ALA A 107 -4.05 -10.95 6.58
N LYS A 108 -4.64 -10.98 7.78
CA LYS A 108 -3.97 -10.48 8.97
C LYS A 108 -2.59 -11.15 9.11
N ASP A 109 -1.62 -10.37 9.60
CA ASP A 109 -0.23 -10.75 9.81
C ASP A 109 0.61 -10.90 8.53
N ASP A 110 0.01 -10.67 7.36
CA ASP A 110 0.77 -10.57 6.11
C ASP A 110 1.72 -9.37 6.15
N VAL A 111 2.98 -9.63 5.76
CA VAL A 111 3.99 -8.59 5.60
C VAL A 111 4.33 -8.44 4.12
N ILE A 112 4.20 -7.22 3.61
CA ILE A 112 4.41 -6.91 2.19
C ILE A 112 5.51 -5.86 2.08
N VAL A 113 6.48 -6.11 1.20
CA VAL A 113 7.48 -5.11 0.78
C VAL A 113 6.99 -4.47 -0.52
N PHE A 114 7.15 -3.16 -0.64
CA PHE A 114 6.81 -2.42 -1.85
C PHE A 114 7.98 -1.55 -2.34
N LYS A 115 7.97 -1.26 -3.63
CA LYS A 115 8.89 -0.33 -4.29
C LYS A 115 8.12 0.52 -5.28
N THR A 116 8.20 1.84 -5.12
CA THR A 116 7.60 2.82 -6.05
C THR A 116 8.46 2.95 -7.30
N GLU A 117 7.89 3.48 -8.38
CA GLU A 117 8.61 3.79 -9.63
C GLU A 117 9.80 4.74 -9.40
N ALA A 118 9.67 5.70 -8.48
CA ALA A 118 10.77 6.57 -8.02
C ALA A 118 11.86 5.85 -7.17
N GLY A 119 11.75 4.54 -6.96
CA GLY A 119 12.73 3.73 -6.22
C GLY A 119 12.60 3.73 -4.70
N LYS A 120 11.61 4.45 -4.14
CA LYS A 120 11.35 4.44 -2.69
C LYS A 120 10.82 3.07 -2.28
N MET A 121 11.40 2.51 -1.22
CA MET A 121 11.01 1.21 -0.70
C MET A 121 10.33 1.34 0.65
N GLY A 122 9.42 0.43 0.95
CA GLY A 122 8.84 0.31 2.26
C GLY A 122 8.32 -1.09 2.53
N ILE A 123 7.83 -1.28 3.73
CA ILE A 123 7.25 -2.52 4.21
C ILE A 123 5.98 -2.18 4.97
N PHE A 124 4.95 -3.01 4.85
CA PHE A 124 3.77 -2.89 5.69
C PHE A 124 3.32 -4.24 6.24
N LEU A 125 2.75 -4.20 7.44
CA LEU A 125 2.06 -5.31 8.09
C LEU A 125 0.55 -5.08 7.98
N VAL A 126 -0.20 -6.11 7.62
CA VAL A 126 -1.65 -6.12 7.71
C VAL A 126 -2.06 -6.40 9.17
N GLU A 127 -2.45 -5.38 9.92
CA GLU A 127 -2.84 -5.53 11.33
C GLU A 127 -4.24 -6.13 11.48
N SER A 128 -5.17 -5.76 10.60
CA SER A 128 -6.53 -6.30 10.59
C SER A 128 -7.21 -6.08 9.24
N ILE A 129 -8.16 -6.96 8.92
CA ILE A 129 -9.08 -6.82 7.80
C ILE A 129 -10.50 -7.02 8.32
N VAL A 130 -11.40 -6.13 7.94
CA VAL A 130 -12.84 -6.24 8.21
C VAL A 130 -13.54 -6.47 6.88
N ALA A 131 -13.95 -7.72 6.64
CA ALA A 131 -14.72 -8.09 5.46
C ALA A 131 -16.17 -7.58 5.61
N SER A 132 -16.47 -6.43 5.01
CA SER A 132 -17.80 -5.82 4.95
C SER A 132 -18.01 -5.14 3.61
N ALA A 133 -19.18 -4.53 3.38
CA ALA A 133 -19.50 -3.81 2.15
C ALA A 133 -18.48 -2.67 1.85
N ASP A 134 -17.95 -2.03 2.89
CA ASP A 134 -16.91 -0.98 2.79
C ASP A 134 -15.50 -1.53 3.03
N GLY A 135 -15.33 -2.86 2.98
CA GLY A 135 -14.26 -3.65 3.57
C GLY A 135 -12.96 -2.89 3.84
N THR A 136 -12.51 -2.88 5.09
CA THR A 136 -11.39 -2.04 5.52
C THR A 136 -10.18 -2.87 5.91
N ALA A 137 -8.98 -2.38 5.63
CA ALA A 137 -7.73 -2.90 6.19
C ALA A 137 -7.03 -1.84 7.03
N VAL A 138 -6.37 -2.29 8.10
CA VAL A 138 -5.41 -1.47 8.85
C VAL A 138 -4.01 -1.95 8.49
N LEU A 139 -3.22 -1.06 7.89
CA LEU A 139 -1.85 -1.33 7.47
C LEU A 139 -0.88 -0.53 8.33
N LYS A 140 0.07 -1.20 9.00
CA LYS A 140 1.17 -0.54 9.69
C LYS A 140 2.36 -0.41 8.75
N ILE A 141 2.81 0.81 8.49
CA ILE A 141 3.73 1.09 7.37
C ILE A 141 5.07 1.63 7.88
N LYS A 142 6.17 1.15 7.29
CA LYS A 142 7.52 1.68 7.47
C LYS A 142 8.16 1.97 6.10
N VAL A 143 8.92 3.04 6.01
CA VAL A 143 9.51 3.52 4.75
C VAL A 143 11.02 3.72 4.91
N LYS A 144 11.79 3.37 3.88
CA LYS A 144 13.23 3.58 3.81
C LYS A 144 13.57 4.99 3.35
#